data_AF-A0A9X6P0C5-F1
#
_entry.id   AF-A0A9X6P0C5-F1
#
_cell.length_a   1.000
_cell.length_b   1.000
_cell.length_c   1.000
_cell.angle_alpha   90.00
_cell.angle_beta   90.00
_cell.angle_gamma   90.00
#
_symmetry.space_group_name_H-M   'P 1'
#
loop_
_entity.id
_entity.type
_entity.pdbx_description
1 polymer ?
#
loop_
_entity_poly.entity_id
_entity_poly.type
_entity_poly.pdbx_seq_one_letter_code
_entity_poly.pdbx_strand_id
1 'polypeptide(L)'
;MNMMENGVLEATKLMSKSKEGQALMNNNQICELDQYQEAALRTWNTNQDFGGRVLNAALGLSGESGEVADIVKKAIFHGHGFDPAHCLGEENGNTHKLALELGDILYYLSIMAHEMGYTLEDIAQMNIAKLAKRYQVGFSREASQARVDVK
;
A
#
# COMPACT_ATOMS: atom_id res chain seq x y z
N MET A 1 31.24 12.99 -30.15
CA MET A 1 30.91 12.20 -28.95
C MET A 1 29.59 12.74 -28.43
N ASN A 2 28.50 12.01 -28.69
CA ASN A 2 27.13 12.45 -28.41
C ASN A 2 26.93 12.64 -26.91
N MET A 3 26.50 13.84 -26.51
CA MET A 3 25.90 14.04 -25.20
C MET A 3 24.51 13.40 -25.24
N MET A 4 24.31 12.32 -24.48
CA MET A 4 22.96 11.84 -24.20
C MET A 4 22.26 12.90 -23.33
N GLU A 5 21.39 13.68 -23.95
CA GLU A 5 20.46 14.56 -23.25
C GLU A 5 19.53 13.72 -22.36
N ASN A 6 19.52 14.05 -21.06
CA ASN A 6 18.67 13.41 -20.06
C ASN A 6 17.18 13.67 -20.38
N GLY A 7 16.50 12.69 -20.98
CA GLY A 7 15.07 12.73 -21.31
C GLY A 7 14.13 13.02 -20.12
N VAL A 8 14.62 12.91 -18.89
CA VAL A 8 13.88 13.24 -17.66
C VAL A 8 13.71 14.76 -17.47
N LEU A 9 14.68 15.57 -17.92
CA LEU A 9 14.65 17.02 -17.70
C LEU A 9 13.66 17.73 -18.66
N GLU A 10 13.57 17.24 -19.90
CA GLU A 10 12.63 17.76 -20.91
C GLU A 10 11.18 17.36 -20.63
N ALA A 11 10.95 16.13 -20.14
CA ALA A 11 9.62 15.70 -19.68
C ALA A 11 9.11 16.57 -18.50
N THR A 12 10.02 16.96 -17.60
CA THR A 12 9.69 17.80 -16.44
C THR A 12 9.32 19.24 -16.86
N LYS A 13 9.98 19.80 -17.88
CA LYS A 13 9.65 21.14 -18.42
C LYS A 13 8.33 21.17 -19.19
N LEU A 14 8.04 20.14 -20.00
CA LEU A 14 6.77 19.99 -20.70
C LEU A 14 5.58 19.86 -19.72
N MET A 15 5.77 19.15 -18.61
CA MET A 15 4.78 19.02 -17.54
C MET A 15 4.58 20.31 -16.71
N SER A 16 5.56 21.22 -16.69
CA SER A 16 5.45 22.50 -16.00
C SER A 16 4.67 23.55 -16.82
N LYS A 17 4.85 23.56 -18.15
CA LYS A 17 4.18 24.51 -19.05
C LYS A 17 2.69 24.18 -19.28
N SER A 18 2.25 22.95 -19.04
CA SER A 18 0.81 22.61 -19.08
C SER A 18 0.04 23.08 -17.84
N LYS A 19 0.73 23.46 -16.75
CA LYS A 19 0.11 23.81 -15.46
C LYS A 19 -0.25 25.29 -15.30
N GLU A 20 0.21 26.18 -16.18
CA GLU A 20 -0.06 27.63 -16.06
C GLU A 20 -1.40 28.08 -16.67
N GLY A 21 -2.22 27.16 -17.21
CA GLY A 21 -3.43 27.50 -17.98
C GLY A 21 -4.78 27.09 -17.40
N GLN A 22 -4.87 26.43 -16.24
CA GLN A 22 -6.16 26.01 -15.67
C GLN A 22 -6.23 26.26 -14.16
N ALA A 23 -6.62 27.47 -13.80
CA ALA A 23 -7.33 27.71 -12.55
C ALA A 23 -8.78 27.23 -12.72
N LEU A 24 -8.98 25.91 -12.58
CA LEU A 24 -10.27 25.28 -12.31
C LEU A 24 -10.03 24.37 -11.11
N MET A 25 -10.74 24.62 -10.01
CA MET A 25 -10.74 23.73 -8.85
C MET A 25 -11.01 22.30 -9.32
N ASN A 26 -10.08 21.37 -9.06
CA ASN A 26 -10.39 19.96 -9.12
C ASN A 26 -10.32 19.38 -7.70
N ASN A 27 -11.48 19.33 -7.05
CA ASN A 27 -11.72 18.66 -5.77
C ASN A 27 -11.68 17.12 -5.90
N ASN A 28 -10.76 16.55 -6.68
CA ASN A 28 -10.75 15.10 -6.86
C ASN A 28 -9.36 14.53 -7.18
N GLN A 29 -8.64 14.10 -6.13
CA GLN A 29 -8.27 12.69 -5.98
C GLN A 29 -7.69 12.37 -4.58
N ILE A 30 -8.47 12.65 -3.54
CA ILE A 30 -8.40 11.95 -2.25
C ILE A 30 -9.86 11.74 -1.84
N CYS A 31 -10.44 10.61 -2.26
CA CYS A 31 -11.83 10.21 -2.00
C CYS A 31 -12.02 8.67 -1.90
N GLU A 32 -10.96 7.84 -1.99
CA GLU A 32 -11.11 6.39 -2.26
C GLU A 32 -10.92 5.44 -1.06
N LEU A 33 -10.14 5.80 -0.03
CA LEU A 33 -9.79 4.86 1.05
C LEU A 33 -10.99 4.51 1.94
N ASP A 34 -11.73 5.53 2.36
CA ASP A 34 -12.90 5.32 3.21
C ASP A 34 -14.05 4.68 2.41
N GLN A 35 -14.20 5.01 1.13
CA GLN A 35 -15.15 4.33 0.25
C GLN A 35 -14.81 2.84 0.07
N TYR A 36 -13.53 2.52 -0.09
CA TYR A 36 -13.06 1.13 -0.11
C TYR A 36 -13.36 0.44 1.23
N GLN A 37 -13.08 1.10 2.37
CA GLN A 37 -13.41 0.57 3.69
C GLN A 37 -14.90 0.25 3.81
N GLU A 38 -15.78 1.19 3.43
CA GLU A 38 -17.23 0.96 3.41
C GLU A 38 -17.63 -0.21 2.51
N ALA A 39 -17.03 -0.34 1.33
CA ALA A 39 -17.29 -1.45 0.42
C ALA A 39 -16.87 -2.81 1.03
N ALA A 40 -15.73 -2.85 1.72
CA ALA A 40 -15.22 -4.02 2.44
C ALA A 40 -16.10 -4.38 3.65
N LEU A 41 -16.60 -3.40 4.40
CA LEU A 41 -17.45 -3.63 5.57
C LEU A 41 -18.78 -4.31 5.24
N ARG A 42 -19.28 -4.16 3.99
CA ARG A 42 -20.47 -4.90 3.54
C ARG A 42 -20.30 -6.42 3.58
N THR A 43 -19.08 -6.94 3.54
CA THR A 43 -18.79 -8.38 3.60
C THR A 43 -18.28 -8.82 4.96
N TRP A 44 -18.15 -7.90 5.93
CA TRP A 44 -17.65 -8.22 7.26
C TRP A 44 -18.71 -8.90 8.12
N ASN A 45 -18.31 -9.97 8.82
CA ASN A 45 -19.19 -10.69 9.74
C ASN A 45 -19.12 -10.08 11.14
N THR A 46 -20.18 -9.38 11.54
CA THR A 46 -20.27 -8.73 12.85
C THR A 46 -20.91 -9.61 13.93
N ASN A 47 -21.19 -10.89 13.67
CA ASN A 47 -21.84 -11.81 14.61
C ASN A 47 -20.87 -12.40 15.65
N GLN A 48 -20.01 -11.55 16.22
CA GLN A 48 -19.10 -11.84 17.33
C GLN A 48 -19.03 -10.61 18.22
N ASP A 49 -18.58 -10.77 19.46
CA ASP A 49 -18.25 -9.62 20.29
C ASP A 49 -17.03 -8.87 19.74
N PHE A 50 -16.74 -7.70 20.32
CA PHE A 50 -15.61 -6.88 19.89
C PHE A 50 -14.29 -7.65 19.91
N GLY A 51 -14.04 -8.43 20.98
CA GLY A 51 -12.82 -9.22 21.10
C GLY A 51 -12.66 -10.25 19.98
N GLY A 52 -13.74 -10.96 19.63
CA GLY A 52 -13.75 -11.91 18.53
C GLY A 52 -13.52 -11.27 17.17
N ARG A 53 -14.10 -10.09 16.91
CA ARG A 53 -13.91 -9.36 15.64
C ARG A 53 -12.48 -8.87 15.47
N VAL A 54 -11.90 -8.30 16.52
CA VAL A 54 -10.49 -7.87 16.53
C VAL A 54 -9.54 -9.05 16.36
N LEU A 55 -9.80 -10.16 17.05
CA LEU A 55 -8.99 -11.38 16.90
C LEU A 55 -9.06 -11.91 15.47
N ASN A 56 -10.25 -11.96 14.87
CA ASN A 56 -10.43 -12.43 13.50
C ASN A 56 -9.66 -11.53 12.51
N ALA A 57 -9.78 -10.20 12.63
CA ALA A 57 -9.04 -9.28 11.78
C ALA A 57 -7.51 -9.37 11.94
N ALA A 58 -7.02 -9.57 13.17
CA ALA A 58 -5.60 -9.74 13.44
C ALA A 58 -5.04 -11.05 12.85
N LEU A 59 -5.80 -12.14 12.96
CA LEU A 59 -5.42 -13.43 12.37
C LEU A 59 -5.44 -13.35 10.84
N GLY A 60 -6.43 -12.68 10.25
CA GLY A 60 -6.50 -12.39 8.82
C GLY A 60 -5.25 -11.66 8.34
N LEU A 61 -4.91 -10.51 8.94
CA LEU A 61 -3.68 -9.76 8.63
C LEU A 61 -2.41 -10.65 8.65
N SER A 62 -2.30 -11.53 9.66
CA SER A 62 -1.17 -12.44 9.78
C SER A 62 -1.17 -13.54 8.72
N GLY A 63 -2.35 -14.07 8.36
CA GLY A 63 -2.53 -15.09 7.33
C GLY A 63 -2.07 -14.58 5.98
N GLU A 64 -2.63 -13.45 5.54
CA GLU A 64 -2.34 -12.87 4.22
C GLU A 64 -0.89 -12.39 4.11
N SER A 65 -0.31 -11.88 5.21
CA SER A 65 1.13 -11.58 5.26
C SER A 65 2.00 -12.84 5.10
N GLY A 66 1.53 -14.00 5.56
CA GLY A 66 2.17 -15.29 5.36
C GLY A 66 2.08 -15.76 3.91
N GLU A 67 0.96 -15.52 3.23
CA GLU A 67 0.78 -15.83 1.81
C GLU A 67 1.72 -14.99 0.92
N VAL A 68 1.82 -13.68 1.21
CA VAL A 68 2.83 -12.79 0.63
C VAL A 68 4.23 -13.38 0.77
N ALA A 69 4.59 -13.83 1.98
CA ALA A 69 5.91 -14.42 2.24
C ALA A 69 6.12 -15.73 1.47
N ASP A 70 5.10 -16.57 1.34
CA ASP A 70 5.19 -17.83 0.62
C ASP A 70 5.37 -17.63 -0.90
N ILE A 71 4.65 -16.67 -1.49
CA ILE A 71 4.81 -16.29 -2.90
C ILE A 71 6.22 -15.77 -3.16
N VAL A 72 6.72 -14.84 -2.34
CA VAL A 72 8.09 -14.31 -2.48
C VAL A 72 9.13 -15.42 -2.32
N LYS A 73 8.93 -16.32 -1.35
CA LYS A 73 9.82 -17.47 -1.14
C LYS A 73 9.86 -18.39 -2.36
N LYS A 74 8.70 -18.71 -2.93
CA LYS A 74 8.58 -19.53 -4.16
C LYS A 74 9.27 -18.84 -5.34
N ALA A 75 9.02 -17.55 -5.53
CA ALA A 75 9.58 -16.76 -6.62
C ALA A 75 11.12 -16.73 -6.57
N ILE A 76 11.69 -16.47 -5.40
CA ILE A 76 13.14 -16.24 -5.22
C ILE A 76 13.91 -17.54 -4.98
N PHE A 77 13.45 -18.41 -4.07
CA PHE A 77 14.23 -19.54 -3.60
C PHE A 77 13.89 -20.87 -4.27
N HIS A 78 12.73 -21.00 -4.91
CA HIS A 78 12.31 -22.23 -5.59
C HIS A 78 12.34 -22.10 -7.12
N GLY A 79 12.79 -20.96 -7.66
CA GLY A 79 12.98 -20.75 -9.10
C GLY A 79 11.70 -20.48 -9.88
N HIS A 80 10.59 -20.13 -9.21
CA HIS A 80 9.33 -19.80 -9.88
C HIS A 80 9.29 -18.40 -10.48
N GLY A 81 10.29 -17.55 -10.24
CA GLY A 81 10.32 -16.17 -10.76
C GLY A 81 9.10 -15.34 -10.36
N PHE A 82 9.00 -14.14 -10.93
CA PHE A 82 7.83 -13.27 -10.74
C PHE A 82 6.89 -13.25 -11.96
N ASP A 83 7.46 -13.42 -13.15
CA ASP A 83 6.73 -13.38 -14.41
C ASP A 83 5.99 -14.69 -14.71
N PRO A 84 4.87 -14.63 -15.47
CA PRO A 84 4.08 -15.81 -15.85
C PRO A 84 4.90 -16.94 -16.49
N ALA A 85 5.96 -16.59 -17.23
CA ALA A 85 6.83 -17.54 -17.92
C ALA A 85 7.49 -18.58 -16.99
N HIS A 86 7.56 -18.30 -15.68
CA HIS A 86 8.21 -19.14 -14.68
C HIS A 86 7.19 -19.85 -13.75
N CYS A 87 5.89 -19.64 -13.96
CA CYS A 87 4.81 -20.16 -13.15
C CYS A 87 3.90 -21.11 -13.96
N LEU A 88 4.19 -22.40 -13.93
CA LEU A 88 3.33 -23.40 -14.56
C LEU A 88 1.94 -23.41 -13.89
N GLY A 89 0.90 -23.12 -14.67
CA GLY A 89 -0.50 -23.13 -14.20
C GLY A 89 -1.03 -21.79 -13.67
N GLU A 90 -0.27 -20.70 -13.72
CA GLU A 90 -0.74 -19.37 -13.32
C GLU A 90 -0.60 -18.35 -14.45
N GLU A 91 -1.72 -17.96 -15.05
CA GLU A 91 -1.74 -17.11 -16.26
C GLU A 91 -1.10 -15.72 -16.07
N ASN A 92 -1.21 -15.15 -14.86
CA ASN A 92 -0.77 -13.78 -14.56
C ASN A 92 0.52 -13.74 -13.70
N GLY A 93 1.12 -14.89 -13.39
CA GLY A 93 2.39 -14.98 -12.67
C GLY A 93 2.33 -14.63 -11.17
N ASN A 94 3.48 -14.74 -10.50
CA ASN A 94 3.58 -14.50 -9.06
C ASN A 94 3.41 -13.02 -8.68
N THR A 95 3.70 -12.08 -9.60
CA THR A 95 3.43 -10.65 -9.39
C THR A 95 1.94 -10.39 -9.16
N HIS A 96 1.07 -11.04 -9.95
CA HIS A 96 -0.37 -10.88 -9.80
C HIS A 96 -0.88 -11.51 -8.51
N LYS A 97 -0.42 -12.72 -8.17
CA LYS A 97 -0.72 -13.37 -6.89
C LYS A 97 -0.37 -12.48 -5.71
N LEU A 98 0.83 -11.90 -5.72
CA LEU A 98 1.28 -10.99 -4.67
C LEU A 98 0.34 -9.79 -4.54
N ALA A 99 -0.16 -9.25 -5.66
CA ALA A 99 -1.11 -8.13 -5.65
C ALA A 99 -2.48 -8.52 -5.07
N LEU A 100 -2.93 -9.76 -5.25
CA LEU A 100 -4.16 -10.28 -4.63
C LEU A 100 -4.00 -10.36 -3.10
N GLU A 101 -2.91 -10.97 -2.61
CA GLU A 101 -2.64 -11.06 -1.17
C GLU A 101 -2.48 -9.68 -0.51
N LEU A 102 -1.89 -8.72 -1.22
CA LEU A 102 -1.83 -7.32 -0.77
C LEU A 102 -3.22 -6.69 -0.68
N GLY A 103 -4.14 -7.09 -1.55
CA GLY A 103 -5.55 -6.71 -1.48
C GLY A 103 -6.26 -7.31 -0.26
N ASP A 104 -5.98 -8.57 0.07
CA ASP A 104 -6.55 -9.22 1.25
C ASP A 104 -5.98 -8.64 2.56
N ILE A 105 -4.70 -8.25 2.57
CA ILE A 105 -4.13 -7.44 3.66
C ILE A 105 -4.88 -6.12 3.80
N LEU A 106 -5.17 -5.43 2.69
CA LEU A 106 -5.90 -4.16 2.71
C LEU A 106 -7.33 -4.35 3.24
N TYR A 107 -7.99 -5.46 2.91
CA TYR A 107 -9.30 -5.83 3.43
C TYR A 107 -9.29 -5.96 4.96
N TYR A 108 -8.38 -6.76 5.52
CA TYR A 108 -8.29 -6.90 6.97
C TYR A 108 -7.78 -5.64 7.68
N LEU A 109 -6.97 -4.81 7.01
CA LEU A 109 -6.57 -3.51 7.53
C LEU A 109 -7.77 -2.57 7.66
N SER A 110 -8.65 -2.53 6.64
CA SER A 110 -9.91 -1.78 6.65
C SER A 110 -10.83 -2.21 7.78
N ILE A 111 -11.00 -3.52 7.97
CA ILE A 111 -11.81 -4.07 9.07
C ILE A 111 -11.22 -3.69 10.43
N MET A 112 -9.91 -3.91 10.62
CA MET A 112 -9.25 -3.59 11.88
C MET A 112 -9.38 -2.09 12.19
N ALA A 113 -9.18 -1.22 11.22
CA ALA A 113 -9.37 0.21 11.37
C ALA A 113 -10.79 0.54 11.87
N HIS A 114 -11.80 -0.02 11.22
CA HIS A 114 -13.22 0.19 11.57
C HIS A 114 -13.53 -0.29 13.00
N GLU A 115 -13.11 -1.51 13.35
CA GLU A 115 -13.33 -2.05 14.69
C GLU A 115 -12.65 -1.18 15.77
N MET A 116 -11.48 -0.60 15.46
CA MET A 116 -10.78 0.33 16.35
C MET A 116 -11.37 1.75 16.38
N GLY A 117 -12.40 2.04 15.58
CA GLY A 117 -13.04 3.35 15.52
C GLY A 117 -12.29 4.38 14.67
N TYR A 118 -11.48 3.92 13.71
CA TYR A 118 -10.77 4.78 12.76
C TYR A 118 -11.24 4.54 11.33
N THR A 119 -11.18 5.58 10.50
CA THR A 119 -11.29 5.38 9.06
C THR A 119 -9.98 4.84 8.49
N LEU A 120 -10.03 4.24 7.31
CA LEU A 120 -8.80 3.80 6.64
C LEU A 120 -7.93 5.00 6.27
N GLU A 121 -8.54 6.14 5.93
CA GLU A 121 -7.84 7.41 5.76
C GLU A 121 -7.11 7.85 7.03
N ASP A 122 -7.72 7.77 8.22
CA ASP A 122 -7.07 8.10 9.49
C ASP A 122 -5.78 7.29 9.67
N ILE A 123 -5.84 5.97 9.42
CA ILE A 123 -4.66 5.08 9.51
C ILE A 123 -3.56 5.53 8.56
N ALA A 124 -3.90 5.88 7.32
CA ALA A 124 -2.94 6.36 6.33
C ALA A 124 -2.32 7.71 6.75
N GLN A 125 -3.13 8.67 7.20
CA GLN A 125 -2.68 9.99 7.63
C GLN A 125 -1.76 9.91 8.85
N MET A 126 -2.13 9.11 9.87
CA MET A 126 -1.28 8.87 11.04
C MET A 126 0.06 8.23 10.66
N ASN A 127 0.07 7.33 9.68
CA ASN A 127 1.29 6.73 9.18
C ASN A 127 2.20 7.76 8.51
N ILE A 128 1.65 8.57 7.59
CA ILE A 128 2.39 9.61 6.86
C ILE A 128 2.94 10.67 7.83
N ALA A 129 2.13 11.15 8.78
CA ALA A 129 2.59 12.14 9.77
C ALA A 129 3.77 11.60 10.61
N LYS A 130 3.67 10.36 11.08
CA LYS A 130 4.77 9.67 11.80
C LYS A 130 6.03 9.53 10.94
N LEU A 131 5.88 9.10 9.69
CA LEU A 131 7.02 8.92 8.77
C LEU A 131 7.65 10.26 8.37
N ALA A 132 6.86 11.32 8.16
CA ALA A 132 7.36 12.66 7.86
C ALA A 132 8.14 13.25 9.04
N LYS A 133 7.67 13.04 10.29
CA LYS A 133 8.41 13.40 11.51
C LYS A 133 9.76 12.68 11.57
N ARG A 134 9.80 11.40 11.18
CA ARG A 134 11.03 10.59 11.18
C ARG A 134 11.98 10.94 10.04
N TYR A 135 11.47 11.09 8.83
CA TYR A 135 12.25 11.14 7.58
C TYR A 135 12.01 12.45 6.83
N GLN A 136 12.55 13.56 7.35
CA GLN A 136 12.31 14.92 6.84
C GLN A 136 12.81 15.15 5.41
N VAL A 137 13.85 14.42 4.99
CA VAL A 137 14.47 14.52 3.65
C VAL A 137 14.50 13.18 2.93
N GLY A 138 13.57 12.29 3.27
CA GLY A 138 13.56 10.89 2.84
C GLY A 138 14.32 9.96 3.78
N PHE A 139 14.44 8.69 3.37
CA PHE A 139 15.04 7.65 4.21
C PHE A 139 16.53 7.90 4.49
N SER A 140 16.92 7.75 5.75
CA SER A 140 18.32 7.64 6.18
C SER A 140 18.45 6.64 7.33
N ARG A 141 19.60 5.98 7.43
CA ARG A 141 19.87 4.99 8.51
C ARG A 141 19.90 5.69 9.86
N GLU A 142 20.46 6.88 9.90
CA GLU A 142 20.60 7.73 11.07
C GLU A 142 19.22 8.11 11.63
N ALA A 143 18.30 8.57 10.77
CA ALA A 143 16.93 8.87 11.18
C ALA A 143 16.16 7.61 11.61
N SER A 144 16.41 6.48 10.96
CA SER A 144 15.81 5.19 11.31
C SER A 144 16.19 4.76 12.74
N GLN A 145 17.45 4.96 13.12
CA GLN A 145 17.96 4.67 14.47
C GLN A 145 17.51 5.70 15.51
N ALA A 146 17.49 7.00 15.16
CA ALA A 146 17.16 8.07 16.09
C ALA A 146 15.70 8.06 16.57
N ARG A 147 14.76 7.53 15.76
CA ARG A 147 13.34 7.34 16.10
C ARG A 147 12.69 8.57 16.74
N VAL A 148 12.97 9.76 16.20
CA VAL A 148 12.48 11.05 16.72
C VAL A 148 10.95 11.15 16.78
N ASP A 149 10.25 10.30 16.05
CA ASP A 149 8.79 10.20 16.04
C ASP A 149 8.18 9.60 17.30
N VAL A 150 8.94 8.78 18.05
CA VAL A 150 8.47 8.03 19.24
C VAL A 150 8.65 8.82 20.55
N LYS A 151 9.30 9.99 20.49
CA LYS A 151 9.46 10.90 21.62
C LYS A 151 8.32 11.90 21.72
#